data_AF-A0A8I2YR91-F1
#
_entry.id   AF-A0A8I2YR91-F1
#
_cell.length_a   1.000
_cell.length_b   1.000
_cell.length_c   1.000
_cell.angle_alpha   90.00
_cell.angle_beta   90.00
_cell.angle_gamma   90.00
#
_symmetry.space_group_name_H-M   'P 1'
#
loop_
_entity.id
_entity.type
_entity.pdbx_description
1 polymer ?
#
loop_
_entity_poly.entity_id
_entity_poly.type
_entity_poly.pdbx_seq_one_letter_code
_entity_poly.pdbx_strand_id
1 'polypeptide(L)'
;MKDLPVPSDYRWSHGVIGKLTVWCRTQPNIWVIPNEPFAAALQDIFNVMDPGIKYCVTTNCSVHAMALQRISEWRSSFGSAALSLMISYFAELPNDNVPQDEAAKLHHSFRFLDESPDSAVEPKKANSRFVEVKGWNLKQLTLGKNGCGVIAIAAAALEHAIEFVCDGVIDVEQVLLEMDAPNGKMKVKLLKTLNKATGREMLMPYQFSASNWSVGTANYKVSVKRRGPEFICSIFAEAQCRQNIKLANTESNCSVAGKDTNNMDPHALLCMTSLSLLLT
;
A
#
# COMPACT_ATOMS: atom_id res chain seq x y z
N MET A 1 -20.13 15.34 14.12
CA MET A 1 -19.86 15.69 12.70
C MET A 1 -20.90 16.70 12.21
N LYS A 2 -20.89 17.94 12.70
CA LYS A 2 -21.73 19.04 12.17
C LYS A 2 -20.91 20.16 11.49
N ASP A 3 -19.58 20.00 11.43
CA ASP A 3 -18.65 21.08 11.03
C ASP A 3 -17.97 20.86 9.67
N LEU A 4 -18.48 19.95 8.84
CA LEU A 4 -17.97 19.79 7.47
C LEU A 4 -18.74 20.72 6.52
N PRO A 5 -18.05 21.48 5.66
CA PRO A 5 -18.69 22.37 4.68
C PRO A 5 -19.44 21.60 3.58
N VAL A 6 -19.19 20.29 3.46
CA VAL A 6 -19.82 19.37 2.50
C VAL A 6 -20.16 18.08 3.27
N PRO A 7 -21.34 17.47 3.06
CA PRO A 7 -21.62 16.13 3.60
C PRO A 7 -20.49 15.17 3.23
N SER A 8 -20.16 14.20 4.09
CA SER A 8 -19.16 13.17 3.76
C SER A 8 -19.73 12.16 2.76
N ASP A 9 -20.13 12.63 1.60
CA ASP A 9 -20.77 11.88 0.54
C ASP A 9 -19.72 11.18 -0.36
N TYR A 10 -20.21 10.58 -1.44
CA TYR A 10 -19.37 9.91 -2.43
C TYR A 10 -18.35 10.87 -3.07
N ARG A 11 -18.69 12.15 -3.27
CA ARG A 11 -17.78 13.14 -3.88
C ARG A 11 -16.61 13.46 -2.97
N TRP A 12 -16.85 13.56 -1.66
CA TRP A 12 -15.77 13.75 -0.68
C TRP A 12 -14.80 12.56 -0.65
N SER A 13 -15.34 11.35 -0.48
CA SER A 13 -14.55 10.14 -0.30
C SER A 13 -13.79 9.72 -1.56
N HIS A 14 -14.40 9.76 -2.74
CA HIS A 14 -13.76 9.34 -3.98
C HIS A 14 -13.04 10.49 -4.71
N GLY A 15 -13.57 11.71 -4.62
CA GLY A 15 -12.99 12.87 -5.28
C GLY A 15 -11.82 13.47 -4.50
N VAL A 16 -12.12 14.03 -3.33
CA VAL A 16 -11.13 14.79 -2.54
C VAL A 16 -10.08 13.86 -1.95
N ILE A 17 -10.49 12.83 -1.21
CA ILE A 17 -9.55 11.89 -0.59
C ILE A 17 -8.79 11.09 -1.65
N GLY A 18 -9.44 10.68 -2.75
CA GLY A 18 -8.76 9.99 -3.85
C GLY A 18 -7.60 10.80 -4.44
N LYS A 19 -7.82 12.08 -4.76
CA LYS A 19 -6.77 12.99 -5.25
C LYS A 19 -5.69 13.26 -4.20
N LEU A 20 -6.10 13.41 -2.94
CA LEU A 20 -5.17 13.63 -1.84
C LEU A 20 -4.26 12.43 -1.63
N THR A 21 -4.79 11.21 -1.72
CA THR A 21 -4.01 9.98 -1.69
C THR A 21 -2.98 9.96 -2.81
N VAL A 22 -3.37 10.32 -4.05
CA VAL A 22 -2.40 10.40 -5.16
C VAL A 22 -1.30 11.42 -4.87
N TRP A 23 -1.63 12.57 -4.29
CA TRP A 23 -0.63 13.55 -3.88
C TRP A 23 0.29 13.05 -2.75
N CYS A 24 -0.27 12.38 -1.74
CA CYS A 24 0.48 11.76 -0.64
C CYS A 24 1.51 10.75 -1.15
N ARG A 25 1.18 9.98 -2.20
CA ARG A 25 2.09 9.00 -2.82
C ARG A 25 3.36 9.64 -3.40
N THR A 26 3.32 10.95 -3.68
CA THR A 26 4.46 11.69 -4.27
C THR A 26 5.34 12.37 -3.24
N GLN A 27 4.96 12.34 -1.96
CA GLN A 27 5.68 13.08 -0.93
C GLN A 27 7.06 12.46 -0.68
N PRO A 28 8.10 13.28 -0.41
CA PRO A 28 9.42 12.77 -0.04
C PRO A 28 9.38 11.88 1.20
N ASN A 29 8.50 12.17 2.16
CA ASN A 29 8.27 11.31 3.31
C ASN A 29 6.78 11.01 3.40
N ILE A 30 6.39 9.78 3.07
CA ILE A 30 4.99 9.35 3.12
C ILE A 30 4.46 9.29 4.55
N TRP A 31 5.32 9.13 5.55
CA TRP A 31 4.95 9.01 6.97
C TRP A 31 4.80 10.35 7.66
N VAL A 32 5.66 11.32 7.30
CA VAL A 32 5.69 12.65 7.91
C VAL A 32 5.45 13.69 6.83
N ILE A 33 4.19 14.07 6.67
CA ILE A 33 3.79 15.17 5.81
C ILE A 33 3.54 16.39 6.70
N PRO A 34 4.25 17.52 6.51
CA PRO A 34 4.03 18.69 7.33
C PRO A 34 2.59 19.24 7.13
N ASN A 35 1.96 19.72 8.21
CA ASN A 35 0.56 20.13 8.20
C ASN A 35 0.27 21.25 7.18
N GLU A 36 1.16 22.24 7.06
CA GLU A 36 0.93 23.38 6.15
C GLU A 36 0.91 22.96 4.66
N PRO A 37 1.91 22.24 4.12
CA PRO A 37 1.82 21.63 2.79
C PRO A 37 0.60 20.73 2.60
N PHE A 38 0.21 19.97 3.62
CA PHE A 38 -0.96 19.09 3.55
C PHE A 38 -2.26 19.91 3.43
N ALA A 39 -2.43 20.94 4.26
CA ALA A 39 -3.57 21.85 4.20
C ALA A 39 -3.64 22.61 2.87
N ALA A 40 -2.50 23.09 2.36
CA ALA A 40 -2.43 23.75 1.05
C ALA A 40 -2.84 22.81 -0.09
N ALA A 41 -2.30 21.58 -0.13
CA ALA A 41 -2.68 20.59 -1.12
C ALA A 41 -4.17 20.22 -1.05
N LEU A 42 -4.71 20.10 0.17
CA LEU A 42 -6.12 19.83 0.39
C LEU A 42 -7.01 21.00 -0.06
N GLN A 43 -6.58 22.25 0.17
CA GLN A 43 -7.26 23.44 -0.33
C GLN A 43 -7.30 23.46 -1.87
N ASP A 44 -6.18 23.16 -2.53
CA ASP A 44 -6.12 23.13 -3.99
C ASP A 44 -7.06 22.08 -4.59
N ILE A 45 -7.09 20.88 -3.98
CA ILE A 45 -8.03 19.82 -4.38
C ILE A 45 -9.47 20.28 -4.15
N PHE A 46 -9.77 20.85 -2.98
CA PHE A 46 -11.12 21.30 -2.62
C PHE A 46 -11.63 22.35 -3.61
N ASN A 47 -10.80 23.35 -3.93
CA ASN A 47 -11.14 24.42 -4.87
C ASN A 47 -11.47 23.90 -6.28
N VAL A 48 -10.78 22.84 -6.72
CA VAL A 48 -11.04 22.22 -8.03
C VAL A 48 -12.33 21.39 -8.01
N MET A 49 -12.61 20.70 -6.91
CA MET A 49 -13.75 19.80 -6.80
C MET A 49 -15.07 20.53 -6.55
N ASP A 50 -15.03 21.63 -5.79
CA ASP A 50 -16.21 22.41 -5.38
C ASP A 50 -15.95 23.93 -5.48
N PRO A 51 -15.72 24.47 -6.69
CA PRO A 51 -15.34 25.88 -6.89
C PRO A 51 -16.41 26.88 -6.42
N GLY A 52 -17.66 26.44 -6.26
CA GLY A 52 -18.77 27.26 -5.76
C GLY A 52 -18.78 27.45 -4.24
N ILE A 53 -18.00 26.66 -3.49
CA ILE A 53 -17.98 26.70 -2.03
C ILE A 53 -16.76 27.51 -1.56
N LYS A 54 -17.02 28.68 -0.97
CA LYS A 54 -15.99 29.50 -0.34
C LYS A 54 -15.61 28.88 1.01
N TYR A 55 -14.61 28.01 1.02
CA TYR A 55 -14.09 27.39 2.24
C TYR A 55 -12.57 27.49 2.28
N CYS A 56 -12.03 27.80 3.46
CA CYS A 56 -10.59 27.85 3.73
C CYS A 56 -10.21 26.67 4.63
N VAL A 57 -9.39 25.76 4.10
CA VAL A 57 -8.78 24.64 4.80
C VAL A 57 -7.63 25.19 5.64
N THR A 58 -7.76 25.06 6.96
CA THR A 58 -6.69 25.40 7.91
C THR A 58 -6.22 24.13 8.62
N THR A 59 -5.03 24.15 9.22
CA THR A 59 -4.48 23.00 9.94
C THR A 59 -5.32 22.56 11.15
N ASN A 60 -6.18 23.43 11.65
CA ASN A 60 -7.06 23.18 12.80
C ASN A 60 -8.52 22.90 12.40
N CYS A 61 -8.85 22.85 11.11
CA CYS A 61 -10.23 22.63 10.70
C CYS A 61 -10.61 21.14 10.66
N SER A 62 -11.91 20.88 10.77
CA SER A 62 -12.51 19.54 10.70
C SER A 62 -12.14 18.78 9.41
N VAL A 63 -12.11 19.48 8.28
CA VAL A 63 -11.73 18.94 6.97
C VAL A 63 -10.29 18.42 6.99
N HIS A 64 -9.36 19.19 7.56
CA HIS A 64 -7.96 18.79 7.69
C HIS A 64 -7.80 17.57 8.60
N ALA A 65 -8.44 17.58 9.78
CA ALA A 65 -8.41 16.46 10.72
C ALA A 65 -8.98 15.17 10.09
N MET A 66 -10.11 15.26 9.40
CA MET A 66 -10.70 14.10 8.70
C MET A 66 -9.82 13.60 7.57
N ALA A 67 -9.22 14.49 6.78
CA ALA A 67 -8.30 14.10 5.72
C ALA A 67 -7.07 13.37 6.29
N LEU A 68 -6.47 13.87 7.39
CA LEU A 68 -5.38 13.18 8.07
C LEU A 68 -5.77 11.79 8.58
N GLN A 69 -6.98 11.66 9.14
CA GLN A 69 -7.51 10.37 9.55
C GLN A 69 -7.61 9.41 8.36
N ARG A 70 -8.21 9.85 7.24
CA ARG A 70 -8.34 9.02 6.03
C ARG A 70 -7.00 8.62 5.42
N ILE A 71 -6.01 9.51 5.44
CA ILE A 71 -4.66 9.17 4.97
C ILE A 71 -3.98 8.19 5.93
N SER A 72 -4.25 8.27 7.23
CA SER A 72 -3.77 7.27 8.20
C SER A 72 -4.41 5.91 7.98
N GLU A 73 -5.72 5.86 7.71
CA GLU A 73 -6.44 4.64 7.32
C GLU A 73 -5.88 4.04 6.03
N TRP A 74 -5.65 4.87 5.00
CA TRP A 74 -5.04 4.45 3.74
C TRP A 74 -3.61 3.91 3.91
N ARG A 75 -2.80 4.52 4.77
CA ARG A 75 -1.47 3.98 5.10
C ARG A 75 -1.62 2.60 5.75
N SER A 76 -2.44 2.50 6.80
CA SER A 76 -2.68 1.24 7.51
C SER A 76 -3.23 0.13 6.62
N SER A 77 -3.96 0.47 5.54
CA SER A 77 -4.47 -0.53 4.61
C SER A 77 -3.38 -1.30 3.87
N PHE A 78 -2.18 -0.73 3.70
CA PHE A 78 -1.04 -1.47 3.14
C PHE A 78 -0.64 -2.64 4.04
N GLY A 79 -0.48 -2.38 5.34
CA GLY A 79 -0.13 -3.42 6.31
C GLY A 79 -1.19 -4.53 6.36
N SER A 80 -2.48 -4.16 6.47
CA SER A 80 -3.55 -5.17 6.51
C SER A 80 -3.66 -5.96 5.21
N ALA A 81 -3.53 -5.31 4.05
CA ALA A 81 -3.61 -6.00 2.76
C ALA A 81 -2.39 -6.92 2.54
N ALA A 82 -1.20 -6.50 2.94
CA ALA A 82 0.00 -7.33 2.88
C ALA A 82 -0.14 -8.58 3.75
N LEU A 83 -0.67 -8.42 4.96
CA LEU A 83 -0.98 -9.54 5.85
C LEU A 83 -2.01 -10.49 5.23
N SER A 84 -3.10 -9.97 4.69
CA SER A 84 -4.11 -10.81 4.02
C SER A 84 -3.52 -11.57 2.83
N LEU A 85 -2.71 -10.92 2.00
CA LEU A 85 -2.04 -11.56 0.87
C LEU A 85 -1.11 -12.69 1.32
N MET A 86 -0.28 -12.45 2.33
CA MET A 86 0.66 -13.46 2.83
C MET A 86 -0.05 -14.60 3.52
N ILE A 87 -1.07 -14.33 4.34
CA ILE A 87 -1.86 -15.38 4.99
C ILE A 87 -2.56 -16.25 3.95
N SER A 88 -3.17 -15.66 2.92
CA SER A 88 -3.77 -16.42 1.82
C SER A 88 -2.73 -17.26 1.08
N TYR A 89 -1.55 -16.72 0.80
CA TYR A 89 -0.47 -17.47 0.17
C TYR A 89 -0.01 -18.67 1.02
N PHE A 90 0.27 -18.44 2.31
CA PHE A 90 0.73 -19.50 3.21
C PHE A 90 -0.34 -20.56 3.48
N ALA A 91 -1.62 -20.19 3.44
CA ALA A 91 -2.75 -21.11 3.58
C ALA A 91 -2.87 -22.09 2.40
N GLU A 92 -2.35 -21.74 1.23
CA GLU A 92 -2.39 -22.56 0.01
C GLU A 92 -1.15 -23.44 -0.14
N LEU A 93 -0.23 -23.43 0.83
CA LEU A 93 0.94 -24.31 0.78
C LEU A 93 0.54 -25.79 0.88
N PRO A 94 1.26 -26.68 0.18
CA PRO A 94 1.13 -28.12 0.40
C PRO A 94 1.33 -28.48 1.88
N ASN A 95 0.56 -29.45 2.39
CA ASN A 95 0.59 -29.86 3.81
C ASN A 95 1.98 -30.23 4.36
N ASP A 96 2.92 -30.59 3.48
CA ASP A 96 4.29 -30.96 3.87
C ASP A 96 5.20 -29.72 4.10
N ASN A 97 4.73 -28.53 3.74
CA ASN A 97 5.47 -27.27 3.90
C ASN A 97 5.08 -26.56 5.19
N VAL A 98 6.07 -26.18 5.97
CA VAL A 98 5.89 -25.36 7.17
C VAL A 98 5.86 -23.88 6.75
N PRO A 99 4.81 -23.11 7.05
CA PRO A 99 4.70 -21.69 6.67
C PRO A 99 5.89 -20.85 7.09
N GLN A 100 6.47 -21.12 8.28
CA GLN A 100 7.64 -20.43 8.81
C GLN A 100 8.88 -20.65 7.94
N ASP A 101 9.11 -21.89 7.48
CA ASP A 101 10.27 -22.23 6.63
C ASP A 101 10.14 -21.56 5.26
N GLU A 102 8.93 -21.53 4.71
CA GLU A 102 8.66 -20.84 3.44
C GLU A 102 8.75 -19.31 3.59
N ALA A 103 8.29 -18.77 4.71
CA ALA A 103 8.45 -17.36 5.04
C ALA A 103 9.94 -16.97 5.17
N ALA A 104 10.78 -17.82 5.76
CA ALA A 104 12.22 -17.58 5.84
C ALA A 104 12.89 -17.53 4.44
N LYS A 105 12.47 -18.42 3.52
CA LYS A 105 12.91 -18.37 2.11
C LYS A 105 12.44 -17.10 1.42
N LEU A 106 11.16 -16.74 1.60
CA LEU A 106 10.58 -15.51 1.07
C LEU A 106 11.30 -14.26 1.56
N HIS A 107 11.60 -14.19 2.86
CA HIS A 107 12.33 -13.07 3.48
C HIS A 107 13.72 -12.93 2.88
N HIS A 108 14.41 -14.05 2.67
CA HIS A 108 15.71 -14.04 2.00
C HIS A 108 15.60 -13.56 0.55
N SER A 109 14.63 -14.07 -0.23
CA SER A 109 14.40 -13.63 -1.59
C SER A 109 13.98 -12.18 -1.67
N PHE A 110 13.23 -11.65 -0.69
CA PHE A 110 12.73 -10.26 -0.64
C PHE A 110 13.85 -9.21 -0.76
N ARG A 111 15.07 -9.58 -0.37
CA ARG A 111 16.29 -8.78 -0.58
C ARG A 111 16.54 -8.41 -2.04
N PHE A 112 15.91 -9.07 -3.00
CA PHE A 112 15.96 -8.66 -4.41
C PHE A 112 15.45 -7.22 -4.63
N LEU A 113 14.60 -6.67 -3.74
CA LEU A 113 14.17 -5.26 -3.76
C LEU A 113 15.22 -4.32 -3.15
N ASP A 114 16.16 -4.85 -2.37
CA ASP A 114 17.29 -4.13 -1.78
C ASP A 114 18.54 -4.12 -2.70
N GLU A 115 18.70 -5.12 -3.57
CA GLU A 115 19.88 -5.26 -4.45
C GLU A 115 19.64 -4.83 -5.92
N SER A 116 20.68 -4.22 -6.51
CA SER A 116 20.68 -3.51 -7.80
C SER A 116 20.20 -4.34 -9.01
N PRO A 117 19.28 -3.83 -9.85
CA PRO A 117 18.96 -4.46 -11.13
C PRO A 117 19.48 -3.66 -12.34
N ASP A 118 20.31 -4.33 -13.14
CA ASP A 118 20.54 -4.03 -14.56
C ASP A 118 19.48 -4.76 -15.39
N SER A 119 18.46 -4.05 -15.86
CA SER A 119 17.83 -4.22 -17.19
C SER A 119 16.46 -3.54 -17.26
N ALA A 120 16.25 -2.86 -18.38
CA ALA A 120 15.14 -1.97 -18.69
C ALA A 120 14.09 -2.64 -19.58
N VAL A 121 12.80 -2.43 -19.31
CA VAL A 121 11.69 -2.73 -20.23
C VAL A 121 10.64 -1.62 -20.16
N GLU A 122 10.17 -1.16 -21.34
CA GLU A 122 9.29 0.00 -21.47
C GLU A 122 7.78 -0.26 -21.16
N PRO A 123 7.08 0.70 -20.54
CA PRO A 123 5.66 0.61 -20.19
C PRO A 123 4.70 1.20 -21.25
N LYS A 124 3.56 0.52 -21.46
CA LYS A 124 2.44 1.00 -22.30
C LYS A 124 1.40 1.77 -21.47
N LYS A 125 0.87 2.86 -22.03
CA LYS A 125 -0.06 3.82 -21.38
C LYS A 125 -1.50 3.30 -21.27
N ALA A 126 -2.11 3.49 -20.10
CA ALA A 126 -3.55 3.39 -19.89
C ALA A 126 -4.19 4.78 -19.70
N ASN A 127 -5.42 4.95 -20.21
CA ASN A 127 -6.18 6.20 -20.11
C ASN A 127 -7.05 6.19 -18.86
N SER A 128 -6.83 7.17 -17.97
CA SER A 128 -7.75 7.48 -16.87
C SER A 128 -8.21 8.94 -16.96
N ARG A 129 -9.49 9.16 -16.64
CA ARG A 129 -10.16 10.46 -16.76
C ARG A 129 -10.07 11.18 -15.39
N PHE A 130 -8.92 11.77 -15.11
CA PHE A 130 -8.74 12.62 -13.93
C PHE A 130 -8.78 14.11 -14.28
N VAL A 131 -9.51 14.90 -13.50
CA VAL A 131 -9.47 16.37 -13.56
C VAL A 131 -8.08 16.84 -13.11
N GLU A 132 -7.42 17.63 -13.97
CA GLU A 132 -6.09 18.18 -13.73
C GLU A 132 -6.16 19.29 -12.67
N VAL A 133 -5.42 19.12 -11.57
CA VAL A 133 -5.21 20.19 -10.59
C VAL A 133 -4.02 21.01 -11.10
N LYS A 134 -4.15 22.34 -11.19
CA LYS A 134 -3.08 23.20 -11.73
C LYS A 134 -1.76 22.93 -10.99
N GLY A 135 -0.70 22.63 -11.74
CA GLY A 135 0.62 22.31 -11.20
C GLY A 135 0.84 20.83 -10.85
N TRP A 136 -0.19 19.98 -10.88
CA TRP A 136 -0.07 18.55 -10.62
C TRP A 136 -0.26 17.76 -11.91
N ASN A 137 0.80 17.15 -12.43
CA ASN A 137 0.70 16.24 -13.58
C ASN A 137 0.15 14.89 -13.13
N LEU A 138 -1.16 14.86 -12.83
CA LEU A 138 -1.83 13.71 -12.22
C LEU A 138 -1.73 12.45 -13.09
N LYS A 139 -1.70 12.61 -14.43
CA LYS A 139 -1.43 11.51 -15.38
C LYS A 139 -0.06 10.90 -15.13
N GLN A 140 0.99 11.71 -15.01
CA GLN A 140 2.32 11.17 -14.71
C GLN A 140 2.40 10.54 -13.32
N LEU A 141 1.70 11.08 -12.32
CA LEU A 141 1.63 10.47 -10.99
C LEU A 141 0.96 9.10 -11.02
N THR A 142 -0.12 8.94 -11.79
CA THR A 142 -0.78 7.65 -11.98
C THR A 142 0.06 6.65 -12.77
N LEU A 143 0.97 7.15 -13.62
CA LEU A 143 1.96 6.34 -14.34
C LEU A 143 3.20 6.03 -13.48
N GLY A 144 3.18 6.35 -12.19
CA GLY A 144 4.27 6.04 -11.26
C GLY A 144 5.36 7.10 -11.16
N LYS A 145 5.24 8.25 -11.80
CA LYS A 145 6.23 9.33 -11.61
C LYS A 145 6.26 9.75 -10.14
N ASN A 146 7.45 9.69 -9.54
CA ASN A 146 7.67 9.89 -8.10
C ASN A 146 6.99 8.84 -7.20
N GLY A 147 6.65 7.67 -7.73
CA GLY A 147 6.02 6.56 -7.01
C GLY A 147 6.94 5.81 -6.02
N CYS A 148 8.20 6.22 -5.85
CA CYS A 148 9.15 5.53 -4.98
C CYS A 148 8.61 5.34 -3.55
N GLY A 149 7.94 6.35 -3.01
CA GLY A 149 7.43 6.32 -1.63
C GLY A 149 6.32 5.28 -1.43
N VAL A 150 5.41 5.15 -2.40
CA VAL A 150 4.32 4.18 -2.30
C VAL A 150 4.76 2.75 -2.63
N ILE A 151 5.74 2.58 -3.52
CA ILE A 151 6.37 1.28 -3.72
C ILE A 151 7.10 0.87 -2.43
N ALA A 152 7.82 1.80 -1.81
CA ALA A 152 8.57 1.51 -0.60
C ALA A 152 7.68 1.15 0.60
N ILE A 153 6.53 1.82 0.78
CA ILE A 153 5.61 1.47 1.88
C ILE A 153 4.98 0.10 1.64
N ALA A 154 4.66 -0.25 0.39
CA ALA A 154 4.11 -1.55 0.03
C ALA A 154 5.17 -2.66 0.19
N ALA A 155 6.42 -2.39 -0.18
CA ALA A 155 7.52 -3.32 0.05
C ALA A 155 7.76 -3.56 1.55
N ALA A 156 7.82 -2.50 2.36
CA ALA A 156 7.94 -2.62 3.81
C ALA A 156 6.74 -3.38 4.42
N ALA A 157 5.50 -3.08 3.99
CA ALA A 157 4.28 -3.80 4.37
C ALA A 157 4.40 -5.31 4.16
N LEU A 158 4.94 -5.70 3.01
CA LEU A 158 5.08 -7.08 2.60
C LEU A 158 6.21 -7.80 3.35
N GLU A 159 7.38 -7.19 3.49
CA GLU A 159 8.48 -7.74 4.29
C GLU A 159 8.04 -8.01 5.72
N HIS A 160 7.41 -7.05 6.39
CA HIS A 160 6.95 -7.24 7.77
C HIS A 160 5.85 -8.31 7.88
N ALA A 161 4.98 -8.44 6.88
CA ALA A 161 3.99 -9.52 6.86
C ALA A 161 4.67 -10.90 6.79
N ILE A 162 5.74 -11.03 6.00
CA ILE A 162 6.56 -12.23 5.91
C ILE A 162 7.29 -12.48 7.25
N GLU A 163 7.90 -11.45 7.84
CA GLU A 163 8.57 -11.54 9.14
C GLU A 163 7.63 -12.02 10.24
N PHE A 164 6.39 -11.53 10.28
CA PHE A 164 5.43 -11.99 11.30
C PHE A 164 5.10 -13.46 11.19
N VAL A 165 5.05 -14.02 9.98
CA VAL A 165 4.87 -15.46 9.79
C VAL A 165 6.16 -16.20 10.16
N CYS A 166 7.31 -15.73 9.69
CA CYS A 166 8.63 -16.31 9.97
C CYS A 166 8.91 -16.42 11.47
N ASP A 167 8.63 -15.36 12.23
CA ASP A 167 8.84 -15.28 13.67
C ASP A 167 7.74 -16.02 14.48
N GLY A 168 6.73 -16.59 13.82
CA GLY A 168 5.59 -17.23 14.46
C GLY A 168 4.69 -16.23 15.23
N VAL A 169 4.81 -14.93 14.96
CA VAL A 169 3.91 -13.89 15.49
C VAL A 169 2.50 -14.07 14.96
N ILE A 170 2.38 -14.55 13.72
CA ILE A 170 1.13 -14.95 13.09
C ILE A 170 1.15 -16.44 12.86
N ASP A 171 0.24 -17.14 13.52
CA ASP A 171 -0.11 -18.52 13.24
C ASP A 171 -1.18 -18.54 12.13
N VAL A 172 -0.79 -18.95 10.93
CA VAL A 172 -1.64 -18.97 9.73
C VAL A 172 -2.84 -19.89 9.94
N GLU A 173 -2.64 -21.08 10.52
CA GLU A 173 -3.71 -22.04 10.76
C GLU A 173 -4.74 -21.48 11.76
N GLN A 174 -4.25 -20.88 12.85
CA GLN A 174 -5.11 -20.24 13.83
C GLN A 174 -5.92 -19.09 13.23
N VAL A 175 -5.33 -18.29 12.32
CA VAL A 175 -6.06 -17.21 11.64
C VAL A 175 -7.16 -17.77 10.74
N LEU A 176 -6.90 -18.86 10.00
CA LEU A 176 -7.92 -19.51 9.16
C LEU A 176 -9.08 -20.06 9.99
N LEU A 177 -8.77 -20.74 11.11
CA LEU A 177 -9.80 -21.22 12.03
C LEU A 177 -10.67 -20.08 12.59
N GLU A 178 -10.08 -18.92 12.88
CA GLU A 178 -10.84 -17.74 13.30
C GLU A 178 -11.67 -17.11 12.17
N MET A 179 -11.25 -17.26 10.90
CA MET A 179 -12.00 -16.79 9.74
C MET A 179 -13.23 -17.65 9.45
N ASP A 180 -13.15 -18.96 9.67
CA ASP A 180 -14.27 -19.89 9.45
C ASP A 180 -15.31 -19.86 10.58
N ALA A 181 -15.03 -19.16 11.68
CA ALA A 181 -15.96 -18.99 12.78
C ALA A 181 -17.24 -18.21 12.34
N PRO A 182 -18.39 -18.37 13.04
CA PRO A 182 -19.68 -17.78 12.64
C PRO A 182 -19.70 -16.25 12.47
N ASN A 183 -18.67 -15.57 12.99
CA ASN A 183 -18.47 -14.13 12.94
C ASN A 183 -17.50 -13.68 11.83
N GLY A 184 -16.91 -14.60 11.05
CA GLY A 184 -16.37 -14.45 9.68
C GLY A 184 -15.32 -13.36 9.42
N LYS A 185 -14.95 -12.59 10.45
CA LYS A 185 -14.04 -11.45 10.32
C LYS A 185 -12.64 -11.95 10.61
N MET A 186 -11.75 -11.77 9.65
CA MET A 186 -10.32 -11.95 9.82
C MET A 186 -9.85 -11.16 11.07
N LYS A 187 -9.47 -11.89 12.11
CA LYS A 187 -8.91 -11.34 13.34
C LYS A 187 -7.46 -11.77 13.43
N VAL A 188 -6.58 -11.01 12.80
CA VAL A 188 -5.15 -11.16 13.06
C VAL A 188 -4.89 -10.60 14.45
N LYS A 189 -4.83 -11.48 15.46
CA LYS A 189 -4.33 -11.11 16.79
C LYS A 189 -2.81 -11.09 16.72
N LEU A 190 -2.25 -9.92 16.45
CA LEU A 190 -0.82 -9.71 16.62
C LEU A 190 -0.46 -10.02 18.08
N LEU A 191 0.54 -10.88 18.29
CA LEU A 191 0.98 -11.24 19.63
C LEU A 191 1.30 -9.98 20.42
N LYS A 192 0.76 -9.92 21.63
CA LYS A 192 1.05 -8.80 22.51
C LYS A 192 2.43 -9.03 23.10
N THR A 193 3.34 -8.09 22.86
CA THR A 193 4.67 -8.19 23.47
C THR A 193 4.59 -7.65 24.88
N LEU A 194 5.01 -8.42 25.88
CA LEU A 194 5.06 -7.95 27.26
C LEU A 194 6.20 -6.92 27.38
N ASN A 195 5.87 -5.67 27.73
CA ASN A 195 6.92 -4.73 28.07
C ASN A 195 7.51 -5.09 29.43
N LYS A 196 8.78 -5.51 29.42
CA LYS A 196 9.53 -5.92 30.63
C LYS A 196 9.60 -4.82 31.69
N ALA A 197 9.55 -3.54 31.31
CA ALA A 197 9.62 -2.42 32.24
C ALA A 197 8.27 -2.09 32.91
N THR A 198 7.14 -2.31 32.22
CA THR A 198 5.82 -1.93 32.74
C THR A 198 4.94 -3.12 33.12
N GLY A 199 5.33 -4.34 32.74
CA GLY A 199 4.51 -5.55 32.88
C GLY A 199 3.23 -5.53 32.07
N ARG A 200 3.05 -4.53 31.19
CA ARG A 200 1.86 -4.40 30.35
C ARG A 200 2.12 -4.99 28.98
N GLU A 201 1.15 -5.74 28.51
CA GLU A 201 1.05 -6.16 27.12
C GLU A 201 0.95 -4.94 26.20
N MET A 202 1.83 -4.87 25.20
CA MET A 202 1.81 -3.82 24.19
C MET A 202 1.79 -4.40 22.78
N LEU A 203 0.88 -3.86 21.97
CA LEU A 203 0.84 -4.05 20.52
C LEU A 203 1.74 -3.04 19.79
N MET A 204 2.36 -2.12 20.54
CA MET A 204 3.16 -1.01 20.03
C MET A 204 4.21 -1.41 18.98
N PRO A 205 4.95 -2.53 19.10
CA PRO A 205 5.97 -2.91 18.11
C PRO A 205 5.39 -3.17 16.71
N TYR A 206 4.14 -3.63 16.65
CA TYR A 206 3.49 -4.08 15.42
C TYR A 206 2.49 -3.07 14.85
N GLN A 207 2.36 -1.89 15.48
CA GLN A 207 1.49 -0.84 14.98
C GLN A 207 2.05 -0.25 13.68
N PHE A 208 1.15 0.01 12.72
CA PHE A 208 1.45 0.67 11.46
C PHE A 208 1.70 2.17 11.67
N SER A 209 2.86 2.49 12.22
CA SER A 209 3.24 3.83 12.64
C SER A 209 4.59 4.24 12.04
N ALA A 210 4.81 5.56 11.95
CA ALA A 210 6.10 6.08 11.51
C ALA A 210 7.26 5.57 12.38
N SER A 211 7.06 5.41 13.68
CA SER A 211 8.13 4.98 14.60
C SER A 211 8.65 3.58 14.29
N ASN A 212 7.79 2.68 13.80
CA ASN A 212 8.18 1.29 13.56
C ASN A 212 8.56 1.05 12.09
N TRP A 213 7.94 1.78 11.14
CA TRP A 213 8.01 1.45 9.71
C TRP A 213 8.83 2.44 8.88
N SER A 214 9.10 3.65 9.39
CA SER A 214 9.71 4.72 8.58
C SER A 214 11.12 4.41 8.14
N VAL A 215 11.91 3.68 8.95
CA VAL A 215 13.29 3.30 8.63
C VAL A 215 13.30 2.29 7.49
N GLY A 216 12.56 1.18 7.61
CA GLY A 216 12.43 0.18 6.54
C GLY A 216 11.90 0.80 5.24
N THR A 217 10.85 1.63 5.34
CA THR A 217 10.32 2.37 4.18
C THR A 217 11.37 3.29 3.55
N ALA A 218 12.21 3.96 4.35
CA ALA A 218 13.26 4.84 3.83
C ALA A 218 14.34 4.06 3.07
N ASN A 219 14.73 2.89 3.58
CA ASN A 219 15.68 2.00 2.93
C ASN A 219 15.14 1.53 1.57
N TYR A 220 13.93 0.98 1.52
CA TYR A 220 13.29 0.61 0.25
C TYR A 220 13.17 1.77 -0.71
N LYS A 221 12.85 2.97 -0.22
CA LYS A 221 12.76 4.15 -1.07
C LYS A 221 14.10 4.45 -1.76
N VAL A 222 15.22 4.32 -1.05
CA VAL A 222 16.57 4.48 -1.63
C VAL A 222 16.81 3.39 -2.68
N SER A 223 16.52 2.14 -2.37
CA SER A 223 16.73 1.01 -3.29
C SER A 223 15.87 1.14 -4.54
N VAL A 224 14.56 1.42 -4.41
CA VAL A 224 13.64 1.70 -5.54
C VAL A 224 14.11 2.88 -6.38
N LYS A 225 14.56 3.98 -5.76
CA LYS A 225 15.07 5.14 -6.49
C LYS A 225 16.31 4.79 -7.31
N ARG A 226 17.18 3.91 -6.82
CA ARG A 226 18.39 3.45 -7.52
C ARG A 226 18.07 2.66 -8.79
N ARG A 227 16.95 1.93 -8.80
CA ARG A 227 16.46 1.18 -9.98
C ARG A 227 15.96 2.06 -11.13
N GLY A 228 15.79 3.36 -10.86
CA GLY A 228 15.42 4.33 -11.89
C GLY A 228 13.92 4.35 -12.23
N PRO A 229 13.53 5.30 -13.10
CA PRO A 229 12.13 5.57 -13.43
C PRO A 229 11.44 4.43 -14.19
N GLU A 230 12.18 3.66 -15.00
CA GLU A 230 11.63 2.57 -15.80
C GLU A 230 11.10 1.43 -14.93
N PHE A 231 11.88 1.02 -13.91
CA PHE A 231 11.44 0.07 -12.90
C PHE A 231 10.16 0.54 -12.18
N ILE A 232 10.12 1.81 -11.79
CA ILE A 232 8.94 2.36 -11.10
C ILE A 232 7.72 2.31 -12.03
N CYS A 233 7.88 2.71 -13.29
CA CYS A 233 6.78 2.67 -14.25
C CYS A 233 6.34 1.24 -14.58
N SER A 234 7.24 0.26 -14.61
CA SER A 234 6.88 -1.14 -14.85
C SER A 234 6.02 -1.72 -13.72
N ILE A 235 6.36 -1.44 -12.46
CA ILE A 235 5.54 -1.82 -11.29
C ILE A 235 4.13 -1.25 -11.39
N PHE A 236 4.00 0.04 -11.75
CA PHE A 236 2.69 0.69 -11.89
C PHE A 236 1.91 0.16 -13.09
N ALA A 237 2.58 -0.13 -14.21
CA ALA A 237 1.95 -0.73 -15.38
C ALA A 237 1.40 -2.13 -15.05
N GLU A 238 2.14 -2.92 -14.28
CA GLU A 238 1.69 -4.23 -13.82
C GLU A 238 0.48 -4.12 -12.87
N ALA A 239 0.52 -3.19 -11.92
CA ALA A 239 -0.63 -2.92 -11.03
C ALA A 239 -1.89 -2.56 -11.84
N GLN A 240 -1.77 -1.65 -12.80
CA GLN A 240 -2.90 -1.25 -13.66
C GLN A 240 -3.43 -2.41 -14.50
N CYS A 241 -2.53 -3.23 -15.07
CA CYS A 241 -2.93 -4.41 -15.83
C CYS A 241 -3.80 -5.35 -14.98
N ARG A 242 -3.38 -5.60 -13.74
CA ARG A 242 -4.12 -6.46 -12.80
C ARG A 242 -5.47 -5.87 -12.38
N GLN A 243 -5.55 -4.56 -12.18
CA GLN A 243 -6.81 -3.87 -11.89
C GLN A 243 -7.81 -4.01 -13.05
N ASN A 244 -7.34 -3.85 -14.29
CA ASN A 244 -8.18 -4.00 -15.48
C ASN A 244 -8.65 -5.45 -15.68
N ILE A 245 -7.81 -6.45 -15.37
CA ILE A 245 -8.21 -7.86 -15.40
C ILE A 245 -9.30 -8.15 -14.36
N LYS A 246 -9.20 -7.61 -13.13
CA LYS A 246 -10.26 -7.76 -12.13
C LYS A 246 -11.60 -7.17 -12.61
N LEU A 247 -11.57 -6.00 -13.24
CA LEU A 247 -12.76 -5.37 -13.83
C LEU A 247 -13.33 -6.19 -14.99
N ALA A 248 -12.48 -6.74 -15.87
CA ALA A 248 -12.88 -7.58 -16.99
C ALA A 248 -13.42 -8.96 -16.56
N ASN A 249 -12.83 -9.57 -15.53
CA ASN A 249 -13.30 -10.85 -14.96
C ASN A 249 -14.60 -10.72 -14.17
N THR A 250 -15.05 -9.48 -13.89
CA THR A 250 -16.41 -9.23 -13.41
C THR A 250 -17.44 -9.29 -14.56
N GLU A 251 -16.98 -9.34 -15.83
CA GLU A 251 -17.84 -9.42 -17.02
C GLU A 251 -17.57 -10.62 -17.95
N SER A 252 -16.41 -11.31 -17.92
CA SER A 252 -16.23 -12.61 -18.59
C SER A 252 -14.85 -13.22 -18.30
N ASN A 253 -14.80 -14.55 -18.16
CA ASN A 253 -13.58 -15.35 -18.07
C ASN A 253 -12.74 -15.26 -19.35
N CYS A 254 -11.45 -14.90 -19.25
CA CYS A 254 -10.46 -15.31 -20.26
C CYS A 254 -9.03 -15.41 -19.68
N SER A 255 -8.33 -16.46 -20.12
CA SER A 255 -7.02 -16.96 -19.69
C SER A 255 -5.86 -15.99 -19.90
N VAL A 256 -4.92 -15.99 -18.95
CA VAL A 256 -3.67 -15.21 -18.98
C VAL A 256 -2.70 -15.79 -20.02
N ALA A 257 -2.39 -15.00 -21.05
CA ALA A 257 -1.27 -15.27 -21.96
C ALA A 257 0.04 -14.87 -21.29
N GLY A 258 0.94 -15.84 -21.13
CA GLY A 258 2.25 -15.70 -20.51
C GLY A 258 3.18 -14.76 -21.27
N LYS A 259 3.96 -13.99 -20.50
CA LYS A 259 5.16 -13.30 -20.95
C LYS A 259 6.31 -13.81 -20.09
N ASP A 260 7.24 -14.51 -20.70
CA ASP A 260 8.56 -14.97 -20.23
C ASP A 260 8.90 -14.72 -18.75
N THR A 261 8.28 -15.49 -17.85
CA THR A 261 8.64 -15.58 -16.42
C THR A 261 9.63 -16.70 -16.13
N ASN A 262 10.11 -17.40 -17.16
CA ASN A 262 10.83 -18.68 -17.03
C ASN A 262 12.23 -18.61 -16.36
N ASN A 263 12.71 -17.43 -15.96
CA ASN A 263 14.03 -17.30 -15.34
C ASN A 263 14.05 -16.40 -14.09
N MET A 264 12.87 -15.98 -13.57
CA MET A 264 12.80 -15.27 -12.30
C MET A 264 12.56 -16.26 -11.16
N ASP A 265 13.26 -16.04 -10.04
CA ASP A 265 12.98 -16.71 -8.78
C ASP A 265 11.46 -16.62 -8.46
N PRO A 266 10.76 -17.74 -8.26
CA PRO A 266 9.32 -17.75 -8.03
C PRO A 266 8.91 -16.90 -6.81
N HIS A 267 9.77 -16.82 -5.80
CA HIS A 267 9.57 -15.95 -4.63
C HIS A 267 9.66 -14.47 -4.99
N ALA A 268 10.63 -14.07 -5.81
CA ALA A 268 10.72 -12.71 -6.33
C ALA A 268 9.49 -12.34 -7.19
N LEU A 269 8.98 -13.27 -8.01
CA LEU A 269 7.76 -13.06 -8.81
C LEU A 269 6.51 -12.89 -7.92
N LEU A 270 6.40 -13.67 -6.84
CA LEU A 270 5.32 -13.52 -5.86
C LEU A 270 5.37 -12.16 -5.16
N CYS A 271 6.57 -11.70 -4.81
CA CYS A 271 6.78 -10.41 -4.17
C CYS A 271 6.43 -9.25 -5.10
N MET A 272 6.84 -9.31 -6.37
CA MET A 272 6.45 -8.35 -7.40
C MET A 272 4.94 -8.32 -7.63
N THR A 273 4.33 -9.52 -7.72
CA THR A 273 2.88 -9.66 -7.88
C THR A 273 2.12 -9.05 -6.69
N SER A 274 2.55 -9.35 -5.47
CA SER A 274 1.96 -8.83 -4.24
C SER A 274 2.13 -7.32 -4.12
N LEU A 275 3.31 -6.81 -4.48
CA LEU A 275 3.61 -5.39 -4.54
C LEU A 275 2.68 -4.65 -5.51
N SER A 276 2.46 -5.19 -6.71
CA SER A 276 1.52 -4.62 -7.68
C SER A 276 0.07 -4.66 -7.18
N LEU A 277 -0.34 -5.73 -6.49
CA LEU A 277 -1.68 -5.84 -5.89
C LEU A 277 -1.91 -4.82 -4.78
N LEU A 278 -0.89 -4.48 -3.99
CA LEU A 278 -0.98 -3.44 -2.96
C LEU A 278 -1.14 -2.02 -3.54
N LEU A 279 -0.87 -1.84 -4.84
CA LEU A 279 -0.96 -0.55 -5.51
C LEU A 279 -2.28 -0.34 -6.28
N THR A 280 -3.10 -1.39 -6.47
CA THR A 280 -4.42 -1.34 -7.13
C THR A 280 -5.49 -0.77 -6.22
#